data_AF-A0A4Y2FMY5-F1
#
_entry.id   AF-A0A4Y2FMY5-F1
#
_cell.length_a   1.000
_cell.length_b   1.000
_cell.length_c   1.000
_cell.angle_alpha   90.00
_cell.angle_beta   90.00
_cell.angle_gamma   90.00
#
_symmetry.space_group_name_H-M   'P 1'
#
loop_
_entity.id
_entity.type
_entity.pdbx_description
1 polymer ?
#
loop_
_entity_poly.entity_id
_entity_poly.type
_entity_poly.pdbx_seq_one_letter_code
_entity_poly.pdbx_strand_id
1 'polypeptide(L)'
;AICGSPDTIEGSLAAFLPPDSLSGRKSWKNPWKRTYHKRRKAEWELSNDYCQTVRKHPLYDNTKRLADLIDTSILDFMIGNMDRHHYETFKIFGNDSFILHLDHGRGFGKAKHDEIS
;
A
#
# COMPACT_ATOMS: atom_id res chain seq x y z
N ALA A 1 -27.35 5.82 2.55
CA ALA A 1 -27.42 5.12 3.85
C ALA A 1 -27.01 3.67 3.64
N ILE A 2 -26.41 3.04 4.65
CA ILE A 2 -26.22 1.58 4.68
C ILE A 2 -27.41 1.01 5.46
N CYS A 3 -28.14 0.06 4.88
CA CYS A 3 -29.42 -0.42 5.41
C CYS A 3 -29.39 -1.95 5.61
N GLY A 4 -29.97 -2.43 6.72
CA GLY A 4 -30.15 -3.85 7.01
C GLY A 4 -31.50 -4.39 6.54
N SER A 5 -31.72 -5.69 6.74
CA SER A 5 -33.03 -6.32 6.54
C SER A 5 -33.24 -7.45 7.58
N PRO A 6 -34.01 -7.22 8.67
CA PRO A 6 -34.67 -5.96 9.05
C PRO A 6 -33.71 -4.89 9.62
N ASP A 7 -32.67 -5.27 10.37
CA ASP A 7 -31.79 -4.34 11.11
C ASP A 7 -30.33 -4.80 11.17
N THR A 8 -30.03 -5.99 10.64
CA THR A 8 -28.69 -6.57 10.64
C THR A 8 -27.95 -6.23 9.34
N ILE A 9 -26.68 -5.85 9.45
CA ILE A 9 -25.78 -5.53 8.33
C ILE A 9 -24.48 -6.34 8.53
N GLU A 10 -24.05 -7.04 7.48
CA GLU A 10 -22.75 -7.70 7.46
C GLU A 10 -21.62 -6.69 7.32
N GLY A 11 -20.50 -6.94 8.00
CA GLY A 11 -19.32 -6.09 7.91
C GLY A 11 -18.06 -6.84 8.32
N SER A 12 -16.91 -6.21 8.07
CA SER A 12 -15.62 -6.70 8.55
C SER A 12 -15.22 -5.96 9.84
N LEU A 13 -14.63 -6.71 10.78
CA LEU A 13 -14.07 -6.18 12.02
C LEU A 13 -12.55 -6.42 11.98
N ALA A 14 -11.78 -5.36 11.75
CA ALA A 14 -10.32 -5.41 11.80
C ALA A 14 -9.84 -5.16 13.23
N ALA A 15 -8.96 -6.02 13.74
CA ALA A 15 -8.34 -5.81 15.04
C ALA A 15 -7.49 -4.53 15.05
N PHE A 16 -7.60 -3.75 16.12
CA PHE A 16 -6.77 -2.57 16.29
C PHE A 16 -5.30 -2.93 16.50
N LEU A 17 -4.42 -2.17 15.86
CA LEU A 17 -3.00 -2.17 16.21
C LEU A 17 -2.79 -1.53 17.60
N PRO A 18 -1.65 -1.78 18.24
CA PRO A 18 -1.29 -1.11 19.49
C PRO A 18 -1.37 0.43 19.36
N PRO A 19 -1.71 1.13 20.45
CA PRO A 19 -1.72 2.59 20.50
C PRO A 19 -0.40 3.21 20.03
N ASP A 20 -0.47 4.38 19.38
CA ASP A 20 0.71 5.08 18.85
C ASP A 20 1.73 5.43 19.94
N SER A 21 1.28 5.61 21.19
CA SER A 21 2.13 5.85 22.35
C SER A 21 3.09 4.71 22.70
N LEU A 22 2.78 3.47 22.30
CA LEU A 22 3.59 2.29 22.60
C LEU A 22 4.54 1.93 21.45
N SER A 23 4.00 1.77 20.25
CA SER A 23 4.76 1.27 19.10
C SER A 23 5.17 2.34 18.10
N GLY A 24 4.44 3.46 18.04
CA GLY A 24 4.62 4.53 17.07
C GLY A 24 4.48 4.07 15.61
N ARG A 25 3.71 4.76 14.78
CA ARG A 25 3.64 4.43 13.33
C ARG A 25 4.24 5.51 12.47
N LYS A 26 5.00 5.11 11.46
CA LYS A 26 5.54 6.00 10.44
C LYS A 26 4.89 5.67 9.10
N SER A 27 4.20 6.66 8.54
CA SER A 27 3.64 6.57 7.19
C SER A 27 4.66 7.05 6.17
N TRP A 28 4.81 6.28 5.10
CA TRP A 28 5.72 6.53 4.00
C TRP A 28 4.94 6.62 2.69
N LYS A 29 5.34 7.54 1.81
CA LYS A 29 4.78 7.60 0.45
C LYS A 29 5.34 6.44 -0.37
N ASN A 30 4.46 5.70 -1.01
CA ASN A 30 4.87 4.66 -1.97
C ASN A 30 5.52 5.35 -3.20
N PRO A 31 6.75 4.97 -3.63
CA PRO A 31 7.36 5.52 -4.84
C PRO A 31 6.52 5.30 -6.10
N TRP A 32 5.73 4.22 -6.15
CA TRP A 32 4.80 3.92 -7.25
C TRP A 32 3.38 4.45 -7.01
N LYS A 33 3.20 5.41 -6.10
CA LYS A 33 1.92 6.07 -5.89
C LYS A 33 1.39 6.67 -7.20
N ARG A 34 0.10 6.44 -7.50
CA ARG A 34 -0.63 7.10 -8.61
C ARG A 34 -0.83 8.59 -8.36
N THR A 35 -1.05 9.35 -9.43
CA THR A 35 -1.25 10.81 -9.31
C THR A 35 -2.60 11.21 -8.72
N TYR A 36 -3.57 10.29 -8.71
CA TYR A 36 -4.99 10.56 -8.39
C TYR A 36 -5.61 11.66 -9.27
N HIS A 37 -5.07 11.84 -10.47
CA HIS A 37 -5.49 12.87 -11.39
C HIS A 37 -5.72 12.28 -12.79
N LYS A 38 -6.94 12.43 -13.31
CA LYS A 38 -7.42 11.75 -14.53
C LYS A 38 -6.56 11.95 -15.78
N ARG A 39 -5.84 13.07 -15.87
CA ARG A 39 -5.04 13.45 -17.07
C ARG A 39 -3.54 13.50 -16.81
N ARG A 40 -3.09 13.32 -15.56
CA ARG A 40 -1.68 13.49 -15.21
C ARG A 40 -1.08 12.11 -14.97
N LYS A 41 -0.07 11.75 -15.76
CA LYS A 41 0.70 10.53 -15.54
C LYS A 41 1.67 10.68 -14.36
N ALA A 42 1.94 9.59 -13.67
CA ALA A 42 2.98 9.51 -12.65
C ALA A 42 4.36 9.35 -13.32
N GLU A 43 5.42 9.66 -12.59
CA GLU A 43 6.79 9.57 -13.13
C GLU A 43 7.17 8.13 -13.54
N TRP A 44 6.74 7.14 -12.74
CA TRP A 44 6.95 5.72 -13.03
C TRP A 44 6.20 5.24 -14.27
N GLU A 45 5.12 5.91 -14.68
CA GLU A 45 4.39 5.60 -15.93
C GLU A 45 5.10 6.17 -17.19
N LEU A 46 6.09 7.04 -16.98
CA LEU A 46 6.82 7.73 -18.05
C LEU A 46 8.24 7.19 -18.25
N SER A 47 8.79 6.47 -17.27
CA SER A 47 10.18 6.02 -17.27
C SER A 47 10.30 4.54 -16.92
N ASN A 48 10.82 3.74 -17.86
CA ASN A 48 11.09 2.32 -17.65
C ASN A 48 12.19 2.08 -16.60
N ASP A 49 13.12 3.02 -16.45
CA ASP A 49 14.23 2.93 -15.49
C ASP A 49 13.92 3.58 -14.14
N TYR A 50 12.66 3.90 -13.85
CA TYR A 50 12.26 4.61 -12.62
C TYR A 50 12.77 3.94 -11.34
N CYS A 51 12.79 2.60 -11.30
CA CYS A 51 13.34 1.83 -10.18
C CYS A 51 14.80 2.20 -9.87
N GLN A 52 15.63 2.49 -10.88
CA GLN A 52 17.02 2.93 -10.66
C GLN A 52 17.10 4.28 -9.97
N THR A 53 16.15 5.18 -10.22
CA THR A 53 16.04 6.46 -9.50
C THR A 53 15.60 6.24 -8.05
N VAL A 54 14.63 5.35 -7.81
CA VAL A 54 14.16 5.00 -6.46
C VAL A 54 15.30 4.42 -5.61
N ARG A 55 16.11 3.52 -6.19
CA ARG A 55 17.27 2.89 -5.53
C ARG A 55 18.38 3.85 -5.11
N LYS A 56 18.40 5.09 -5.61
CA LYS A 56 19.34 6.12 -5.16
C LYS A 56 18.94 6.74 -3.82
N HIS A 57 17.69 6.55 -3.39
CA HIS A 57 17.21 7.08 -2.13
C HIS A 57 17.71 6.21 -0.95
N PRO A 58 18.25 6.78 0.15
CA PRO A 58 18.77 6.03 1.31
C PRO A 58 17.78 5.12 2.07
N LEU A 59 16.53 5.06 1.63
CA LEU A 59 15.51 4.18 2.21
C LEU A 59 15.33 2.91 1.38
N TYR A 60 15.72 2.96 0.11
CA TYR A 60 15.49 1.93 -0.91
C TYR A 60 16.81 1.48 -1.56
N ASP A 61 17.94 2.03 -1.12
CA ASP A 61 19.29 1.62 -1.53
C ASP A 61 19.68 0.28 -0.89
N ASN A 62 19.12 -0.03 0.29
CA ASN A 62 19.15 -1.36 0.88
C ASN A 62 18.21 -2.34 0.15
N THR A 63 18.56 -3.62 0.16
CA THR A 63 17.76 -4.66 -0.50
C THR A 63 16.45 -4.95 0.23
N LYS A 64 16.40 -4.76 1.56
CA LYS A 64 15.25 -5.17 2.37
C LYS A 64 14.00 -4.35 2.07
N ARG A 65 14.05 -3.02 2.17
CA ARG A 65 12.83 -2.19 2.04
C ARG A 65 12.24 -2.28 0.65
N LEU A 66 13.09 -2.37 -0.37
CA LEU A 66 12.65 -2.56 -1.74
C LEU A 66 12.02 -3.94 -1.95
N ALA A 67 12.58 -4.99 -1.34
CA ALA A 67 11.98 -6.34 -1.35
C ALA A 67 10.61 -6.36 -0.66
N ASP A 68 10.46 -5.72 0.52
CA ASP A 68 9.19 -5.64 1.23
C ASP A 68 8.12 -4.91 0.38
N LEU A 69 8.52 -3.91 -0.42
CA LEU A 69 7.62 -3.24 -1.38
C LEU A 69 7.23 -4.15 -2.55
N ILE A 70 8.14 -4.98 -3.05
CA ILE A 70 7.84 -5.96 -4.10
C ILE A 70 6.81 -6.98 -3.58
N ASP A 71 7.00 -7.50 -2.36
CA ASP A 71 6.04 -8.41 -1.72
C ASP A 71 4.66 -7.76 -1.58
N THR A 72 4.64 -6.49 -1.16
CA THR A 72 3.39 -5.69 -1.08
C THR A 72 2.74 -5.55 -2.46
N SER A 73 3.52 -5.26 -3.52
CA SER A 73 3.02 -5.13 -4.88
C SER A 73 2.46 -6.44 -5.44
N ILE A 74 3.07 -7.58 -5.13
CA ILE A 74 2.55 -8.90 -5.52
C ILE A 74 1.20 -9.15 -4.84
N LEU A 75 1.10 -8.86 -3.53
CA LEU A 75 -0.18 -8.96 -2.81
C LEU A 75 -1.25 -8.04 -3.42
N ASP A 76 -0.93 -6.78 -3.65
CA ASP A 76 -1.84 -5.79 -4.22
C ASP A 76 -2.30 -6.19 -5.63
N PHE A 77 -1.41 -6.77 -6.44
CA PHE A 77 -1.75 -7.34 -7.75
C PHE A 77 -2.75 -8.49 -7.63
N MET A 78 -2.47 -9.48 -6.76
CA MET A 78 -3.36 -10.64 -6.58
C MET A 78 -4.78 -10.25 -6.15
N ILE A 79 -4.91 -9.19 -5.36
CA ILE A 79 -6.22 -8.70 -4.90
C ILE A 79 -6.79 -7.57 -5.79
N GLY A 80 -6.05 -7.09 -6.79
CA GLY A 80 -6.47 -5.97 -7.64
C GLY A 80 -6.59 -4.62 -6.90
N ASN A 81 -5.80 -4.38 -5.86
CA ASN A 81 -5.81 -3.13 -5.09
C ASN A 81 -4.84 -2.10 -5.68
N MET A 82 -5.37 -1.11 -6.39
CA MET A 82 -4.57 -0.06 -7.04
C MET A 82 -4.31 1.17 -6.17
N ASP A 83 -4.71 1.14 -4.90
CA ASP A 83 -4.78 2.34 -4.03
C ASP A 83 -3.70 2.38 -2.95
N ARG A 84 -2.61 1.63 -3.11
CA ARG A 84 -1.45 1.65 -2.21
C ARG A 84 -0.59 2.90 -2.38
N HIS A 85 -1.10 4.04 -1.93
CA HIS A 85 -0.41 5.33 -2.01
C HIS A 85 0.51 5.62 -0.82
N HIS A 86 0.23 5.01 0.32
CA HIS A 86 1.09 5.00 1.48
C HIS A 86 1.27 3.57 1.98
N TYR A 87 2.33 3.39 2.77
CA TYR A 87 2.56 2.19 3.54
C TYR A 87 3.11 2.59 4.91
N GLU A 88 2.90 1.76 5.92
CA GLU A 88 3.30 2.08 7.29
C GLU A 88 4.35 1.10 7.81
N THR A 89 5.20 1.59 8.71
CA THR A 89 6.12 0.77 9.52
C THR A 89 6.02 1.16 10.99
N PHE A 90 6.42 0.26 11.88
CA PHE A 90 6.56 0.59 13.30
C PHE A 90 7.83 1.40 13.54
N LYS A 91 7.71 2.53 14.23
CA LYS A 91 8.84 3.42 14.55
C LYS A 91 9.86 2.73 15.44
N ILE A 92 9.40 1.91 16.39
CA ILE A 92 10.26 1.19 17.36
C ILE A 92 11.29 0.27 16.72
N PHE A 93 11.06 -0.20 15.49
CA PHE A 93 11.96 -1.09 14.76
C PHE A 93 12.83 -0.36 13.71
N GLY A 94 12.71 0.97 13.62
CA GLY A 94 13.48 1.77 12.66
C GLY A 94 13.13 1.48 11.20
N ASN A 95 14.14 1.55 10.33
CA ASN A 95 13.93 1.33 8.88
C ASN A 95 13.97 -0.16 8.49
N ASP A 96 14.53 -1.02 9.35
CA ASP A 96 14.75 -2.45 9.07
C ASP A 96 13.60 -3.30 9.67
N SER A 97 12.36 -2.94 9.31
CA SER A 97 11.14 -3.66 9.70
C SER A 97 10.30 -4.03 8.49
N PHE A 98 9.33 -4.90 8.71
CA PHE A 98 8.30 -5.21 7.71
C PHE A 98 7.34 -4.02 7.49
N ILE A 99 6.64 -4.06 6.36
CA ILE A 99 5.57 -3.13 5.99
C ILE A 99 4.23 -3.62 6.53
N LEU A 100 3.46 -2.72 7.12
CA LEU A 100 2.09 -2.99 7.56
C LEU A 100 1.14 -2.89 6.37
N HIS A 101 0.54 -4.01 5.99
CA HIS A 101 -0.47 -4.09 4.93
C HIS A 101 -1.85 -3.70 5.47
N LEU A 102 -2.14 -2.40 5.49
CA LEU A 102 -3.40 -1.83 5.99
C LEU A 102 -4.33 -1.39 4.84
N ASP A 103 -5.60 -1.11 5.15
CA ASP A 103 -6.58 -0.50 4.24
C ASP A 103 -6.81 -1.24 2.89
N HIS A 104 -7.04 -2.56 2.93
CA HIS A 104 -7.28 -3.39 1.74
C HIS A 104 -8.71 -3.34 1.15
N GLY A 105 -9.56 -2.44 1.62
CA GLY A 105 -10.97 -2.40 1.23
C GLY A 105 -11.24 -2.13 -0.25
N ARG A 106 -10.20 -1.83 -1.04
CA ARG A 106 -10.29 -1.62 -2.49
C ARG A 106 -9.84 -2.81 -3.35
N GLY A 107 -9.46 -3.92 -2.71
CA GLY A 107 -9.24 -5.19 -3.40
C GLY A 107 -10.56 -5.85 -3.84
N PHE A 108 -10.44 -6.92 -4.63
CA PHE A 108 -11.50 -7.82 -5.10
C PHE A 108 -12.69 -7.14 -5.81
N GLY A 109 -12.51 -5.91 -6.30
CA GLY A 109 -13.57 -5.16 -6.97
C GLY A 109 -13.88 -5.61 -8.41
N LYS A 110 -12.98 -6.35 -9.07
CA LYS A 110 -13.13 -6.79 -10.47
C LYS A 110 -12.56 -8.20 -10.71
N ALA A 111 -13.39 -9.23 -10.58
CA ALA A 111 -12.94 -10.63 -10.69
C ALA A 111 -12.55 -11.12 -12.12
N LYS A 112 -12.76 -10.30 -13.16
CA LYS A 112 -12.48 -10.66 -14.57
C LYS A 112 -11.51 -9.67 -15.24
N HIS A 113 -10.77 -8.91 -14.45
CA HIS A 113 -9.85 -7.88 -14.93
C HIS A 113 -8.59 -7.90 -14.07
N ASP A 114 -7.45 -8.14 -14.70
CA ASP A 114 -6.14 -8.09 -14.06
C ASP A 114 -5.51 -6.73 -14.36
N GLU A 115 -5.20 -5.96 -13.32
CA GLU A 115 -4.53 -4.67 -13.48
C GLU A 115 -3.02 -4.83 -13.33
N ILE A 116 -2.32 -4.73 -14.46
CA ILE A 116 -0.86 -4.89 -14.53
C ILE A 116 -0.09 -3.63 -14.08
N SER A 117 -0.79 -2.49 -13.96
CA SER A 117 -0.17 -1.18 -13.68
C SER A 117 0.06 -0.86 -12.21
#